data_AF-A0A2E1WW27-F1
#
_entry.id   AF-A0A2E1WW27-F1
#
_cell.length_a   1.000
_cell.length_b   1.000
_cell.length_c   1.000
_cell.angle_alpha   90.00
_cell.angle_beta   90.00
_cell.angle_gamma   90.00
#
_symmetry.space_group_name_H-M   'P 1'
#
loop_
_entity.id
_entity.type
_entity.pdbx_description
1 polymer ?
#
loop_
_entity_poly.entity_id
_entity_poly.type
_entity_poly.pdbx_seq_one_letter_code
_entity_poly.pdbx_strand_id
1 'polypeptide(L)'
;MIVHCNFEELSALKVGARQVLDGYAPEPGMIAAPPEEREQVAALMLRLGGDFSVTTLSEQRSLLHAVAIIVGILRIEMESVVVAHHPADEFAVSAYFDFAHAFSVQARLYELGLEMEALVELVTGGPVTEELARDFVFPD
;
A
#
# COMPACT_ATOMS: atom_id res chain seq x y z
N MET A 1 -8.26 -4.26 14.29
CA MET A 1 -8.53 -2.89 13.76
C MET A 1 -8.77 -2.97 12.26
N ILE A 2 -9.67 -2.17 11.67
CA ILE A 2 -10.12 -2.38 10.28
C ILE A 2 -9.66 -1.23 9.37
N VAL A 3 -9.11 -1.57 8.19
CA VAL A 3 -8.89 -0.62 7.10
C VAL A 3 -10.03 -0.75 6.09
N HIS A 4 -10.83 0.31 5.99
CA HIS A 4 -11.90 0.38 5.01
C HIS A 4 -11.37 0.74 3.63
N CYS A 5 -11.82 0.00 2.62
CA CYS A 5 -11.46 0.22 1.22
C CYS A 5 -12.70 0.24 0.34
N ASN A 6 -12.84 1.29 -0.48
CA ASN A 6 -13.89 1.35 -1.49
C ASN A 6 -13.50 0.60 -2.78
N PHE A 7 -14.41 0.56 -3.75
CA PHE A 7 -14.21 -0.18 -4.99
C PHE A 7 -13.06 0.38 -5.82
N GLU A 8 -12.94 1.70 -5.91
CA GLU A 8 -11.93 2.42 -6.68
C GLU A 8 -10.54 2.18 -6.10
N GLU A 9 -10.41 2.21 -4.78
CA GLU A 9 -9.18 1.90 -4.04
C GLU A 9 -8.74 0.45 -4.22
N LEU A 10 -9.66 -0.50 -4.10
CA LEU A 10 -9.36 -1.91 -4.36
C LEU A 10 -8.96 -2.15 -5.82
N SER A 11 -9.58 -1.44 -6.75
CA SER A 11 -9.27 -1.55 -8.17
C SER A 11 -7.88 -0.98 -8.48
N ALA A 12 -7.57 0.21 -7.97
CA ALA A 12 -6.26 0.84 -8.11
C ALA A 12 -5.14 -0.02 -7.52
N LEU A 13 -5.32 -0.54 -6.30
CA LEU A 13 -4.36 -1.44 -5.67
C LEU A 13 -4.14 -2.72 -6.49
N LYS A 14 -5.20 -3.29 -7.08
CA LYS A 14 -5.07 -4.48 -7.96
C LYS A 14 -4.33 -4.16 -9.25
N VAL A 15 -4.54 -2.99 -9.84
CA VAL A 15 -3.84 -2.55 -11.05
C VAL A 15 -2.34 -2.46 -10.76
N GLY A 16 -1.96 -1.69 -9.73
CA GLY A 16 -0.55 -1.53 -9.39
C GLY A 16 0.10 -2.83 -8.88
N ALA A 17 -0.63 -3.66 -8.12
CA ALA A 17 -0.12 -4.98 -7.70
C ALA A 17 0.21 -5.88 -8.91
N ARG A 18 -0.65 -5.90 -9.94
CA ARG A 18 -0.35 -6.65 -11.17
C ARG A 18 0.89 -6.12 -11.87
N GLN A 19 1.05 -4.80 -11.98
CA GLN A 19 2.25 -4.21 -12.58
C GLN A 19 3.53 -4.62 -11.84
N VAL A 20 3.52 -4.60 -10.51
CA VAL A 20 4.66 -5.10 -9.70
C VAL A 20 4.93 -6.57 -10.01
N LEU A 21 3.88 -7.41 -10.01
CA LEU A 21 4.01 -8.86 -10.13
C LEU A 21 4.38 -9.31 -11.54
N ASP A 22 3.93 -8.61 -12.57
CA ASP A 22 4.25 -8.87 -13.97
C ASP A 22 5.65 -8.36 -14.35
N GLY A 23 6.33 -7.65 -13.43
CA GLY A 23 7.65 -7.07 -13.67
C GLY A 23 7.61 -5.89 -14.62
N TYR A 24 6.51 -5.12 -14.61
CA TYR A 24 6.36 -3.93 -15.41
C TYR A 24 7.47 -2.92 -15.07
N ALA A 25 8.22 -2.50 -16.09
CA ALA A 25 9.23 -1.46 -16.00
C ALA A 25 8.76 -0.27 -16.84
N PRO A 26 8.15 0.76 -16.22
CA PRO A 26 7.62 1.92 -16.95
C PRO A 26 8.71 2.73 -17.67
N GLU A 27 9.98 2.61 -17.25
CA GLU A 27 11.11 3.31 -17.86
C GLU A 27 12.26 2.36 -18.28
N PRO A 28 12.98 2.67 -19.38
CA PRO A 28 14.21 1.97 -19.74
C PRO A 28 15.29 2.19 -18.66
N GLY A 29 15.57 1.14 -17.87
CA GLY A 29 16.55 1.20 -16.78
C GLY A 29 15.96 0.97 -15.38
N MET A 30 14.64 0.88 -15.24
CA MET A 30 14.02 0.41 -14.00
C MET A 30 14.30 -1.07 -13.79
N ILE A 31 14.78 -1.41 -12.61
CA ILE A 31 14.96 -2.80 -12.17
C ILE A 31 13.60 -3.26 -11.62
N ALA A 32 13.15 -4.44 -12.04
CA ALA A 32 11.96 -5.07 -11.47
C ALA A 32 12.06 -5.12 -9.94
N ALA A 33 10.92 -4.99 -9.25
CA ALA A 33 10.89 -5.04 -7.79
C ALA A 33 11.65 -6.29 -7.27
N PRO A 34 12.50 -6.15 -6.23
CA PRO A 34 13.18 -7.26 -5.57
C PRO A 34 12.22 -8.42 -5.23
N PRO A 35 12.70 -9.68 -5.19
CA PRO A 35 11.84 -10.84 -4.91
C PRO A 35 11.02 -10.70 -3.62
N GLU A 36 11.64 -10.18 -2.56
CA GLU A 36 10.98 -9.97 -1.26
C GLU A 36 9.81 -8.97 -1.35
N GLU A 37 9.98 -7.89 -2.12
CA GLU A 37 8.92 -6.90 -2.35
C GLU A 37 7.76 -7.49 -3.15
N ARG A 38 8.07 -8.32 -4.16
CA ARG A 38 7.05 -9.03 -4.95
C ARG A 38 6.27 -10.04 -4.11
N GLU A 39 6.93 -10.74 -3.19
CA GLU A 39 6.26 -11.65 -2.26
C GLU A 39 5.28 -10.91 -1.34
N GLN A 40 5.67 -9.74 -0.82
CA GLN A 40 4.79 -8.91 0.02
C GLN A 40 3.58 -8.39 -0.76
N VAL A 41 3.79 -7.93 -2.00
CA VAL A 41 2.68 -7.50 -2.86
C VAL A 41 1.78 -8.68 -3.26
N ALA A 42 2.32 -9.86 -3.49
CA ALA A 42 1.54 -11.08 -3.75
C ALA A 42 0.66 -11.46 -2.54
N ALA A 43 1.21 -11.35 -1.33
CA ALA A 43 0.45 -11.58 -0.10
C ALA A 43 -0.68 -10.56 0.08
N LEU A 44 -0.43 -9.28 -0.21
CA LEU A 44 -1.46 -8.24 -0.20
C LEU A 44 -2.56 -8.52 -1.23
N MET A 45 -2.21 -8.98 -2.43
CA MET A 45 -3.17 -9.24 -3.52
C MET A 45 -4.30 -10.19 -3.11
N LEU A 46 -4.00 -11.19 -2.26
CA LEU A 46 -4.98 -12.14 -1.73
C LEU A 46 -6.02 -11.50 -0.81
N ARG A 47 -5.72 -10.32 -0.26
CA ARG A 47 -6.55 -9.58 0.69
C ARG A 47 -7.39 -8.48 0.03
N LEU A 48 -7.15 -8.15 -1.25
CA LEU A 48 -7.86 -7.10 -1.99
C LEU A 48 -9.29 -7.51 -2.40
N GLY A 49 -10.03 -8.17 -1.52
CA GLY A 49 -11.43 -8.57 -1.71
C GLY A 49 -12.44 -7.61 -1.07
N GLY A 50 -11.98 -6.71 -0.20
CA GLY A 50 -12.82 -5.83 0.61
C GLY A 50 -11.99 -5.14 1.68
N ASP A 51 -12.65 -4.74 2.76
CA ASP A 51 -12.00 -4.27 3.98
C ASP A 51 -11.10 -5.37 4.56
N PHE A 52 -9.99 -4.97 5.20
CA PHE A 52 -9.10 -5.92 5.85
C PHE A 52 -8.84 -5.58 7.31
N SER A 53 -8.97 -6.58 8.17
CA SER A 53 -8.58 -6.54 9.58
C SER A 53 -7.06 -6.55 9.69
N VAL A 54 -6.54 -5.72 10.59
CA VAL A 54 -5.15 -5.59 10.98
C VAL A 54 -5.09 -5.83 12.49
N THR A 55 -4.43 -6.91 12.86
CA THR A 55 -4.46 -7.48 14.21
C THR A 55 -3.18 -7.20 14.99
N THR A 56 -2.07 -6.93 14.31
CA THR A 56 -0.77 -6.64 14.93
C THR A 56 -0.08 -5.47 14.24
N LEU A 57 0.80 -4.77 14.96
CA LEU A 57 1.57 -3.66 14.35
C LEU A 57 2.55 -4.19 13.29
N SER A 58 3.08 -5.41 13.47
CA SER A 58 3.93 -6.06 12.48
C SER A 58 3.15 -6.32 11.18
N GLU A 59 1.89 -6.73 11.26
CA GLU A 59 1.02 -6.90 10.10
C GLU A 59 0.76 -5.54 9.41
N GLN A 60 0.46 -4.50 10.19
CA GLN A 60 0.27 -3.14 9.69
C GLN A 60 1.51 -2.67 8.89
N ARG A 61 2.72 -2.86 9.45
CA ARG A 61 3.97 -2.44 8.81
C ARG A 61 4.21 -3.16 7.48
N SER A 62 3.97 -4.47 7.45
CA SER A 62 4.08 -5.26 6.21
C SER A 62 3.07 -4.81 5.16
N LEU A 63 1.82 -4.52 5.55
CA LEU A 63 0.80 -4.00 4.64
C LEU A 63 1.16 -2.61 4.11
N LEU A 64 1.60 -1.71 4.98
CA LEU A 64 2.02 -0.37 4.60
C LEU A 64 3.19 -0.43 3.60
N HIS A 65 4.15 -1.33 3.81
CA HIS A 65 5.26 -1.52 2.88
C HIS A 65 4.79 -2.03 1.50
N ALA A 66 3.95 -3.07 1.46
CA ALA A 66 3.38 -3.58 0.21
C ALA A 66 2.59 -2.51 -0.56
N VAL A 67 1.77 -1.71 0.14
CA VAL A 67 1.02 -0.60 -0.48
C VAL A 67 1.97 0.51 -0.94
N ALA A 68 3.04 0.81 -0.21
CA ALA A 68 4.02 1.81 -0.62
C ALA A 68 4.72 1.46 -1.94
N ILE A 69 5.04 0.17 -2.16
CA ILE A 69 5.59 -0.31 -3.43
C ILE A 69 4.61 -0.06 -4.58
N ILE A 70 3.33 -0.42 -4.38
CA ILE A 70 2.27 -0.20 -5.37
C ILE A 70 2.12 1.28 -5.70
N VAL A 71 2.03 2.14 -4.69
CA VAL A 71 1.93 3.59 -4.86
C VAL A 71 3.14 4.14 -5.61
N GLY A 72 4.34 3.62 -5.33
CA GLY A 72 5.57 4.01 -6.02
C GLY A 72 5.48 3.76 -7.53
N ILE A 73 5.02 2.57 -7.94
CA ILE A 73 4.85 2.23 -9.35
C ILE A 73 3.76 3.08 -10.01
N LEU A 74 2.59 3.22 -9.37
CA LEU A 74 1.48 4.00 -9.91
C LEU A 74 1.85 5.49 -10.06
N ARG A 75 2.67 6.02 -9.16
CA ARG A 75 3.20 7.39 -9.29
C ARG A 75 4.07 7.52 -10.54
N ILE A 76 5.00 6.59 -10.77
CA ILE A 76 5.88 6.62 -11.94
C ILE A 76 5.07 6.49 -13.23
N GLU A 77 4.08 5.60 -13.26
CA GLU A 77 3.17 5.47 -14.40
C GLU A 77 2.41 6.78 -14.65
N MET A 78 1.77 7.34 -13.62
CA MET A 78 1.07 8.62 -13.72
C MET A 78 1.98 9.73 -14.24
N GLU A 79 3.18 9.89 -13.69
CA GLU A 79 4.16 10.89 -14.14
C GLU A 79 4.53 10.69 -15.61
N SER A 80 4.79 9.45 -16.02
CA SER A 80 5.12 9.09 -17.40
C SER A 80 3.97 9.40 -18.37
N VAL A 81 2.74 9.01 -18.03
CA VAL A 81 1.55 9.24 -18.87
C VAL A 81 1.23 10.73 -18.99
N VAL A 82 1.33 11.49 -17.89
CA VAL A 82 1.12 12.94 -17.86
C VAL A 82 2.16 13.68 -18.69
N VAL A 83 3.41 13.20 -18.72
CA VAL A 83 4.47 13.78 -19.57
C VAL A 83 4.23 13.43 -21.05
N ALA A 84 3.78 12.21 -21.34
CA ALA A 84 3.53 11.75 -22.71
C ALA A 84 2.27 12.36 -23.34
N HIS A 85 1.28 12.73 -22.52
CA HIS A 85 -0.02 13.25 -22.96
C HIS A 85 -0.28 14.66 -22.40
N HIS A 86 -1.44 15.22 -22.68
CA HIS A 86 -1.88 16.44 -22.01
C HIS A 86 -2.39 16.08 -20.59
N PRO A 87 -2.20 16.91 -19.54
CA PRO A 87 -2.69 16.58 -18.19
C PRO A 87 -4.21 16.38 -18.08
N ALA A 88 -4.98 16.93 -19.02
CA ALA A 88 -6.42 16.73 -19.13
C ALA A 88 -6.83 15.64 -20.16
N ASP A 89 -5.86 14.88 -20.65
CA ASP A 89 -6.12 13.69 -21.47
C ASP A 89 -6.69 12.56 -20.62
N GLU A 90 -7.56 11.74 -21.19
CA GLU A 90 -8.24 10.65 -20.50
C GLU A 90 -7.26 9.67 -19.84
N PHE A 91 -6.13 9.36 -20.49
CA PHE A 91 -5.13 8.45 -19.93
C PHE A 91 -4.41 9.07 -18.73
N ALA A 92 -4.07 10.35 -18.80
CA ALA A 92 -3.42 11.06 -17.70
C ALA A 92 -4.35 11.17 -16.48
N VAL A 93 -5.63 11.44 -16.71
CA VAL A 93 -6.65 11.50 -15.66
C VAL A 93 -6.85 10.12 -15.03
N SER A 94 -6.93 9.06 -15.82
CA SER A 94 -7.06 7.69 -15.30
C SER A 94 -5.88 7.30 -14.41
N ALA A 95 -4.64 7.51 -14.89
CA ALA A 95 -3.44 7.17 -14.13
C ALA A 95 -3.33 7.99 -12.84
N TYR A 96 -3.77 9.25 -12.86
CA TYR A 96 -3.87 10.07 -11.64
C TYR A 96 -4.85 9.47 -10.62
N PHE A 97 -6.02 9.02 -11.05
CA PHE A 97 -7.00 8.42 -10.14
C PHE A 97 -6.48 7.10 -9.54
N ASP A 98 -5.87 6.23 -10.34
CA ASP A 98 -5.25 5.00 -9.82
C ASP A 98 -4.20 5.32 -8.75
N PHE A 99 -3.29 6.26 -9.02
CA PHE A 99 -2.33 6.73 -8.02
C PHE A 99 -3.02 7.32 -6.77
N ALA A 100 -3.95 8.25 -6.94
CA ALA A 100 -4.59 8.97 -5.85
C ALA A 100 -5.39 8.05 -4.91
N HIS A 101 -6.09 7.06 -5.47
CA HIS A 101 -6.82 6.07 -4.70
C HIS A 101 -5.88 5.17 -3.90
N ALA A 102 -4.82 4.64 -4.51
CA ALA A 102 -3.83 3.84 -3.79
C ALA A 102 -3.11 4.66 -2.70
N PHE A 103 -2.75 5.91 -3.00
CA PHE A 103 -2.12 6.84 -2.06
C PHE A 103 -3.03 7.14 -0.85
N SER A 104 -4.33 7.24 -1.08
CA SER A 104 -5.31 7.45 0.01
C SER A 104 -5.35 6.26 0.97
N VAL A 105 -5.25 5.03 0.47
CA VAL A 105 -5.14 3.83 1.32
C VAL A 105 -3.82 3.83 2.10
N GLN A 106 -2.71 4.20 1.45
CA GLN A 106 -1.40 4.30 2.10
C GLN A 106 -1.44 5.28 3.28
N ALA A 107 -2.04 6.45 3.10
CA ALA A 107 -2.17 7.46 4.14
C ALA A 107 -2.96 6.93 5.34
N ARG A 108 -4.11 6.28 5.10
CA ARG A 108 -4.92 5.67 6.18
C ARG A 108 -4.18 4.54 6.89
N LEU A 109 -3.44 3.71 6.15
CA LEU A 109 -2.60 2.67 6.75
C LEU A 109 -1.50 3.24 7.64
N TYR A 110 -0.88 4.34 7.22
CA TYR A 110 0.13 5.03 7.99
C TYR A 110 -0.45 5.60 9.29
N GLU A 111 -1.59 6.29 9.21
CA GLU A 111 -2.31 6.82 10.38
C GLU A 111 -2.69 5.69 11.35
N LEU A 112 -3.23 4.57 10.84
CA LEU A 112 -3.53 3.39 11.65
C LEU A 112 -2.28 2.87 12.39
N GLY A 113 -1.12 2.86 11.72
CA GLY A 113 0.14 2.44 12.35
C GLY A 113 0.53 3.33 13.53
N LEU A 114 0.38 4.66 13.38
CA LEU A 114 0.65 5.61 14.46
C LEU A 114 -0.31 5.40 15.65
N GLU A 115 -1.59 5.15 15.37
CA GLU A 115 -2.59 4.86 16.41
C GLU A 115 -2.26 3.56 17.15
N MET A 116 -1.92 2.50 16.41
CA MET A 116 -1.52 1.21 16.99
C MET A 116 -0.28 1.36 17.86
N GLU A 117 0.75 2.04 17.36
CA GLU A 117 1.98 2.30 18.12
C GLU A 117 1.67 3.02 19.44
N ALA A 118 0.92 4.12 19.38
CA ALA A 118 0.52 4.87 20.57
C ALA A 118 -0.27 4.04 21.59
N LEU A 119 -1.15 3.14 21.12
CA LEU A 119 -1.90 2.23 22.00
C LEU A 119 -1.00 1.20 22.68
N VAL A 120 -0.05 0.60 21.96
CA VAL A 120 0.93 -0.32 22.57
C VAL A 120 1.75 0.40 23.62
N GLU A 121 2.25 1.61 23.32
CA GLU A 121 3.04 2.40 24.27
C GLU A 121 2.25 2.75 25.52
N LEU A 122 0.98 3.15 25.35
CA LEU A 122 0.10 3.49 26.45
C LEU A 122 -0.16 2.30 27.38
N VAL A 123 -0.37 1.10 26.83
CA VAL A 123 -0.69 -0.11 27.60
C VAL A 123 0.55 -0.70 28.27
N THR A 124 1.70 -0.65 27.60
CA THR A 124 2.94 -1.29 28.08
C THR A 124 3.83 -0.36 28.89
N GLY A 125 3.62 0.96 28.79
CA GLY A 125 4.38 1.98 29.52
C GLY A 125 5.78 2.24 28.96
N GLY A 126 6.08 1.82 27.74
CA GLY A 126 7.38 2.00 27.09
C GLY A 126 7.28 1.97 25.56
N PRO A 127 8.37 2.29 24.84
CA PRO A 127 8.38 2.32 23.39
C PRO A 127 8.14 0.92 22.79
N VAL A 128 7.57 0.87 21.60
CA VAL A 128 7.24 -0.40 20.94
C VAL A 128 8.50 -1.14 20.49
N THR A 129 8.67 -2.37 20.98
CA THR A 129 9.73 -3.29 20.51
C THR A 129 9.23 -4.14 19.34
N GLU A 130 10.16 -4.79 18.63
CA GLU A 130 9.81 -5.73 17.57
C GLU A 130 9.05 -6.96 18.10
N GLU A 131 9.30 -7.41 19.33
CA GLU A 131 8.46 -8.45 19.94
C GLU A 131 7.03 -7.93 20.17
N LEU A 132 6.88 -6.75 20.75
CA LEU A 132 5.56 -6.15 20.98
C LEU A 132 4.80 -5.92 19.67
N ALA A 133 5.49 -5.48 18.61
CA ALA A 133 4.87 -5.28 17.32
C ALA A 133 4.26 -6.57 16.73
N ARG A 134 4.87 -7.73 17.01
CA ARG A 134 4.38 -9.04 16.55
C ARG A 134 3.35 -9.66 17.49
N ASP A 135 3.55 -9.53 18.79
CA ASP A 135 2.84 -10.34 19.79
C ASP A 135 1.64 -9.59 20.41
N PHE A 136 1.62 -8.25 20.36
CA PHE A 136 0.49 -7.47 20.83
C PHE A 136 -0.67 -7.54 19.83
N VAL A 137 -1.76 -8.19 20.25
CA VAL A 137 -2.94 -8.41 19.41
C VAL A 137 -4.02 -7.36 19.71
N PHE A 138 -4.41 -6.63 18.68
CA PHE A 138 -5.57 -5.74 18.69
C PHE A 138 -6.85 -6.50 18.37
N PRO A 139 -7.97 -6.19 19.02
CA PRO A 139 -9.27 -6.74 18.65
C PRO A 139 -9.70 -6.21 17.27
N ASP A 140 -10.58 -6.99 16.62
CA ASP A 140 -11.28 -6.61 15.40
C ASP A 140 -12.46 -5.68 15.69
#